data_AF-A0A6C2U8V4-F1
#
_entry.id   AF-A0A6C2U8V4-F1
#
_cell.length_a   1.000
_cell.length_b   1.000
_cell.length_c   1.000
_cell.angle_alpha   90.00
_cell.angle_beta   90.00
_cell.angle_gamma   90.00
#
_symmetry.space_group_name_H-M   'P 1'
#
loop_
_entity.id
_entity.type
_entity.pdbx_description
1 polymer ?
#
loop_
_entity_poly.entity_id
_entity_poly.type
_entity_poly.pdbx_seq_one_letter_code
_entity_poly.pdbx_strand_id
1 'polypeptide(L)'
;MASLFKAISNVVRGAKDDLAKSMADPVRDGKIAIADSEKQVAEFTTKIASLVAENKRLIKQRDEAAEEVEKFTRIAQKAAQAGNEADVRSALEMKTRADERVASLTAEVAKSEQLTSMLRDQLGKARAKVAQAKSNMTRMSARVEGAKIRTELAKASSEFNAGNSPLGALDDLEKSVQEKESEAEAWEEMVGMENQGSAADLASKYDTPASALDDEVAKLMAANKKG
;
A
#
# COMPACT_ATOMS: atom_id res chain seq x y z
N MET A 1 -14.86 40.14 11.81
CA MET A 1 -13.61 39.44 11.40
C MET A 1 -13.23 38.37 12.44
N ALA A 2 -14.10 37.37 12.68
CA ALA A 2 -13.89 36.35 13.73
C ALA A 2 -14.04 34.91 13.21
N SER A 3 -13.69 34.66 11.94
CA SER A 3 -13.86 33.34 11.29
C SER A 3 -12.54 32.64 10.94
N LEU A 4 -11.45 33.38 10.71
CA LEU A 4 -10.17 32.79 10.29
C LEU A 4 -9.36 32.17 11.44
N PHE A 5 -9.38 32.77 12.64
CA PHE A 5 -8.73 32.18 13.82
C PHE A 5 -9.47 30.94 14.37
N LYS A 6 -10.79 30.87 14.18
CA LYS A 6 -11.58 29.69 14.56
C LYS A 6 -11.36 28.50 13.61
N ALA A 7 -11.16 28.77 12.32
CA ALA A 7 -10.77 27.75 11.35
C ALA A 7 -9.38 27.16 11.66
N ILE A 8 -8.41 28.00 12.02
CA ILE A 8 -7.05 27.54 12.40
C ILE A 8 -7.07 26.80 13.75
N SER A 9 -7.85 27.26 14.73
CA SER A 9 -8.00 26.59 16.03
C SER A 9 -8.68 25.22 15.90
N ASN A 10 -9.58 25.02 14.94
CA ASN A 10 -10.24 23.73 14.73
C ASN A 10 -9.37 22.74 13.95
N VAL A 11 -8.47 23.20 13.08
CA VAL A 11 -7.44 22.35 12.46
C VAL A 11 -6.45 21.81 13.52
N VAL A 12 -6.11 22.62 14.53
CA VAL A 12 -5.23 22.19 15.63
C VAL A 12 -5.93 21.26 16.64
N ARG A 13 -7.26 21.36 16.80
CA ARG A 13 -8.03 20.45 17.66
C ARG A 13 -8.33 19.10 16.98
N GLY A 14 -8.60 19.11 15.66
CA GLY A 14 -8.74 17.87 14.87
C GLY A 14 -7.45 17.06 14.79
N ALA A 15 -6.29 17.72 14.82
CA ALA A 15 -5.00 17.04 14.90
C ALA A 15 -4.74 16.36 16.25
N LYS A 16 -5.44 16.72 17.35
CA LYS A 16 -5.17 16.14 18.68
C LYS A 16 -5.86 14.79 18.90
N ASP A 17 -6.97 14.52 18.24
CA ASP A 17 -7.61 13.20 18.28
C ASP A 17 -6.94 12.19 17.32
N ASP A 18 -6.27 12.67 16.27
CA ASP A 18 -5.41 11.84 15.41
C ASP A 18 -3.97 11.68 15.93
N LEU A 19 -3.49 12.59 16.78
CA LEU A 19 -2.16 12.48 17.40
C LEU A 19 -2.12 11.46 18.55
N ALA A 20 -3.27 11.11 19.15
CA ALA A 20 -3.35 10.04 20.15
C ALA A 20 -3.20 8.62 19.54
N LYS A 21 -3.28 8.48 18.20
CA LYS A 21 -2.93 7.24 17.46
C LYS A 21 -1.49 7.23 16.91
N SER A 22 -0.67 8.22 17.28
CA SER A 22 0.70 8.40 16.79
C SER A 22 1.78 7.65 17.60
N MET A 23 1.40 6.78 18.54
CA MET A 23 2.35 5.86 19.15
C MET A 23 2.55 4.63 18.24
N ALA A 24 3.66 4.66 17.48
CA ALA A 24 4.20 3.62 16.59
C ALA A 24 3.32 3.24 15.38
N ASP A 25 3.64 3.79 14.19
CA ASP A 25 3.26 3.15 12.93
C ASP A 25 4.29 2.04 12.63
N PRO A 26 3.94 0.75 12.80
CA PRO A 26 4.90 -0.35 12.63
C PRO A 26 5.43 -0.44 11.19
N VAL A 27 4.68 0.07 10.22
CA VAL A 27 5.11 0.12 8.81
C VAL A 27 6.16 1.20 8.62
N ARG A 28 5.97 2.39 9.21
CA ARG A 28 6.97 3.47 9.18
C ARG A 28 8.26 3.03 9.86
N ASP A 29 8.16 2.54 11.09
CA ASP A 29 9.33 2.18 11.91
C ASP A 29 10.10 1.02 11.26
N GLY A 30 9.38 0.04 10.68
CA GLY A 30 9.98 -1.02 9.91
C GLY A 30 10.69 -0.54 8.63
N LYS A 31 10.14 0.45 7.91
CA LYS A 31 10.80 1.06 6.74
C LYS A 31 12.09 1.78 7.13
N ILE A 32 12.10 2.51 8.26
CA ILE A 32 13.30 3.17 8.78
C ILE A 32 14.37 2.13 9.14
N ALA A 33 14.00 1.08 9.87
CA ALA A 33 14.93 0.00 10.23
C ALA A 33 15.54 -0.69 9.01
N ILE A 34 14.76 -0.89 7.93
CA ILE A 34 15.27 -1.42 6.66
C ILE A 34 16.26 -0.45 6.01
N ALA A 35 15.94 0.84 5.95
CA ALA A 35 16.82 1.86 5.37
C ALA A 35 18.15 1.97 6.15
N ASP A 36 18.09 1.97 7.48
CA ASP A 36 19.27 1.96 8.35
C ASP A 36 20.11 0.70 8.13
N SER A 37 19.46 -0.45 7.95
CA SER A 37 20.14 -1.71 7.64
C SER A 37 20.79 -1.69 6.24
N GLU A 38 20.13 -1.12 5.22
CA GLU A 38 20.70 -0.91 3.89
C GLU A 38 21.96 -0.02 3.96
N LYS A 39 21.90 1.06 4.75
CA LYS A 39 23.05 1.95 5.00
C LYS A 39 24.20 1.20 5.67
N GLN A 40 23.93 0.44 6.73
CA GLN A 40 24.96 -0.35 7.42
C GLN A 40 25.61 -1.39 6.48
N VAL A 41 24.81 -2.06 5.64
CA VAL A 41 25.32 -2.99 4.62
C VAL A 41 26.25 -2.27 3.65
N ALA A 42 25.92 -1.06 3.21
CA ALA A 42 26.79 -0.25 2.35
C ALA A 42 28.10 0.12 3.06
N GLU A 43 28.04 0.57 4.31
CA GLU A 43 29.23 0.88 5.11
C GLU A 43 30.15 -0.33 5.29
N PHE A 44 29.59 -1.50 5.64
CA PHE A 44 30.38 -2.73 5.75
C PHE A 44 30.94 -3.19 4.40
N THR A 45 30.22 -2.96 3.30
CA THR A 45 30.73 -3.23 1.96
C THR A 45 32.02 -2.45 1.70
N THR A 46 32.03 -1.14 2.03
CA THR A 46 33.21 -0.29 1.87
C THR A 46 34.36 -0.76 2.76
N LYS A 47 34.11 -1.06 4.04
CA LYS A 47 35.14 -1.58 4.96
C LYS A 47 35.75 -2.89 4.49
N ILE A 48 34.91 -3.82 4.00
CA ILE A 48 35.37 -5.09 3.44
C ILE A 48 36.18 -4.86 2.15
N ALA A 49 35.79 -3.89 1.31
CA ALA A 49 36.56 -3.53 0.13
C ALA A 49 37.95 -2.99 0.49
N SER A 50 38.07 -2.18 1.55
CA SER A 50 39.37 -1.73 2.07
C SER A 50 40.23 -2.89 2.55
N LEU A 51 39.66 -3.88 3.24
CA LEU A 51 40.38 -5.10 3.65
C LEU A 51 40.85 -5.92 2.44
N VAL A 52 40.02 -6.05 1.40
CA VAL A 52 40.39 -6.70 0.14
C VAL A 52 41.54 -5.97 -0.54
N ALA A 53 41.53 -4.63 -0.54
CA ALA A 53 42.61 -3.83 -1.12
C ALA A 53 43.92 -4.04 -0.34
N GLU A 54 43.86 -4.08 0.99
CA GLU A 54 45.02 -4.36 1.82
C GLU A 54 45.55 -5.79 1.61
N ASN A 55 44.66 -6.78 1.47
CA ASN A 55 45.04 -8.14 1.10
C ASN A 55 45.81 -8.18 -0.23
N LYS A 56 45.33 -7.48 -1.26
CA LYS A 56 46.04 -7.36 -2.54
C LYS A 56 47.41 -6.70 -2.38
N ARG A 57 47.53 -5.71 -1.49
CA ARG A 57 48.80 -5.06 -1.17
C ARG A 57 49.78 -6.05 -0.55
N LEU A 58 49.34 -6.88 0.40
CA LEU A 58 50.14 -7.93 1.02
C LEU A 58 50.58 -8.99 -0.01
N ILE A 59 49.68 -9.42 -0.90
CA ILE A 59 50.01 -10.33 -2.00
C ILE A 59 51.12 -9.74 -2.86
N LYS A 60 50.98 -8.47 -3.27
CA LYS A 60 52.00 -7.79 -4.06
C LYS A 60 53.36 -7.74 -3.33
N GLN A 61 53.37 -7.42 -2.04
CA GLN A 61 54.60 -7.39 -1.24
C GLN A 61 55.26 -8.77 -1.13
N ARG A 62 54.46 -9.83 -1.00
CA ARG A 62 54.95 -11.21 -1.00
C ARG A 62 55.60 -11.55 -2.34
N ASP A 63 54.96 -11.19 -3.43
CA ASP A 63 55.45 -11.46 -4.78
C ASP A 63 56.74 -10.68 -5.07
N GLU A 64 56.80 -9.40 -4.67
CA GLU A 64 58.04 -8.60 -4.73
C GLU A 64 59.18 -9.24 -3.91
N ALA A 65 58.89 -9.77 -2.71
CA ALA A 65 59.88 -10.49 -1.92
C ALA A 65 60.33 -11.81 -2.57
N ALA A 66 59.43 -12.51 -3.26
CA ALA A 66 59.77 -13.73 -4.02
C ALA A 66 60.69 -13.39 -5.22
N GLU A 67 60.46 -12.27 -5.90
CA GLU A 67 61.37 -11.78 -6.94
C GLU A 67 62.76 -11.44 -6.38
N GLU A 68 62.84 -10.90 -5.16
CA GLU A 68 64.12 -10.68 -4.46
C GLU A 68 64.86 -12.01 -4.23
N VAL A 69 64.16 -13.07 -3.80
CA VAL A 69 64.74 -14.42 -3.64
C VAL A 69 65.35 -14.91 -4.95
N GLU A 70 64.62 -14.80 -6.07
CA GLU A 70 65.12 -15.21 -7.39
C GLU A 70 66.31 -14.35 -7.85
N LYS A 71 66.28 -13.05 -7.57
CA LYS A 71 67.37 -12.13 -7.88
C LYS A 71 68.64 -12.53 -7.15
N PHE A 72 68.59 -12.72 -5.83
CA PHE A 72 69.76 -13.09 -5.04
C PHE A 72 70.25 -14.50 -5.35
N THR A 73 69.35 -15.42 -5.69
CA THR A 73 69.72 -16.75 -6.21
C THR A 73 70.56 -16.64 -7.49
N ARG A 74 70.13 -15.82 -8.46
CA ARG A 74 70.88 -15.59 -9.70
C ARG A 74 72.23 -14.91 -9.45
N ILE A 75 72.30 -13.96 -8.51
CA ILE A 75 73.56 -13.30 -8.13
C ILE A 75 74.52 -14.32 -7.51
N ALA A 76 74.06 -15.14 -6.56
CA ALA A 76 74.87 -16.18 -5.94
C ALA A 76 75.42 -17.18 -6.98
N GLN A 77 74.59 -17.60 -7.94
CA GLN A 77 75.02 -18.48 -9.04
C GLN A 77 76.12 -17.84 -9.89
N LYS A 78 75.98 -16.57 -10.27
CA LYS A 78 77.00 -15.85 -11.06
C LYS A 78 78.30 -15.66 -10.28
N ALA A 79 78.21 -15.29 -9.00
CA ALA A 79 79.38 -15.16 -8.13
C ALA A 79 80.13 -16.49 -7.97
N ALA A 80 79.39 -17.60 -7.84
CA ALA A 80 79.98 -18.94 -7.77
C ALA A 80 80.70 -19.34 -9.06
N GLN A 81 80.12 -19.04 -10.22
CA GLN A 81 80.77 -19.25 -11.53
C GLN A 81 82.05 -18.42 -11.68
N ALA A 82 82.09 -17.22 -11.09
CA ALA A 82 83.26 -16.36 -11.06
C ALA A 82 84.29 -16.74 -9.98
N GLY A 83 84.00 -17.75 -9.14
CA GLY A 83 84.87 -18.17 -8.04
C GLY A 83 84.94 -17.19 -6.86
N ASN A 84 84.03 -16.22 -6.77
CA ASN A 84 84.02 -15.25 -5.67
C ASN A 84 83.16 -15.73 -4.49
N GLU A 85 83.77 -16.46 -3.56
CA GLU A 85 83.09 -17.04 -2.40
C GLU A 85 82.46 -15.99 -1.46
N ALA A 86 83.10 -14.83 -1.30
CA ALA A 86 82.59 -13.76 -0.43
C ALA A 86 81.26 -13.20 -0.95
N ASP A 87 81.17 -12.98 -2.26
CA ASP A 87 79.93 -12.52 -2.91
C ASP A 87 78.83 -13.58 -2.88
N VAL A 88 79.18 -14.87 -3.00
CA VAL A 88 78.22 -15.97 -2.84
C VAL A 88 77.60 -15.93 -1.45
N ARG A 89 78.42 -15.85 -0.39
CA ARG A 89 77.93 -15.82 0.98
C ARG A 89 77.01 -14.62 1.22
N SER A 90 77.42 -13.43 0.78
CA SER A 90 76.62 -12.20 0.88
C SER A 90 75.28 -12.33 0.15
N ALA A 91 75.27 -12.85 -1.07
CA ALA A 91 74.04 -13.06 -1.84
C ALA A 91 73.10 -14.08 -1.18
N LEU A 92 73.64 -15.17 -0.61
CA LEU A 92 72.85 -16.16 0.11
C LEU A 92 72.26 -15.61 1.41
N GLU A 93 72.98 -14.75 2.14
CA GLU A 93 72.42 -14.07 3.32
C GLU A 93 71.24 -13.16 2.95
N MET A 94 71.35 -12.41 1.86
CA MET A 94 70.25 -11.57 1.36
C MET A 94 69.05 -12.42 0.88
N LYS A 95 69.33 -13.55 0.20
CA LYS A 95 68.30 -14.52 -0.18
C LYS A 95 67.55 -15.05 1.04
N THR A 96 68.25 -15.47 2.09
CA THR A 96 67.64 -15.99 3.32
C THR A 96 66.71 -14.96 3.96
N ARG A 97 67.11 -13.69 4.03
CA ARG A 97 66.24 -12.61 4.54
C ARG A 97 64.99 -12.41 3.67
N ALA A 98 65.13 -12.52 2.35
CA ALA A 98 63.99 -12.44 1.43
C ALA A 98 63.06 -13.66 1.59
N ASP A 99 63.60 -14.87 1.76
CA ASP A 99 62.81 -16.08 2.03
C ASP A 99 62.01 -15.96 3.34
N GLU A 100 62.62 -15.44 4.41
CA GLU A 100 61.94 -15.17 5.68
C GLU A 100 60.77 -14.18 5.50
N ARG A 101 60.97 -13.12 4.70
CA ARG A 101 59.90 -12.17 4.34
C ARG A 101 58.79 -12.85 3.55
N VAL A 102 59.12 -13.69 2.57
CA VAL A 102 58.13 -14.46 1.79
C VAL A 102 57.30 -15.35 2.72
N ALA A 103 57.94 -16.08 3.63
CA ALA A 103 57.27 -16.95 4.58
C ALA A 103 56.30 -16.17 5.49
N SER A 104 56.75 -15.04 6.05
CA SER A 104 55.92 -14.17 6.89
C SER A 104 54.73 -13.61 6.13
N LEU A 105 54.96 -13.01 4.95
CA LEU A 105 53.90 -12.42 4.14
C LEU A 105 52.91 -13.47 3.62
N THR A 106 53.36 -14.69 3.33
CA THR A 106 52.49 -15.80 2.94
C THR A 106 51.51 -16.16 4.06
N ALA A 107 51.99 -16.23 5.31
CA ALA A 107 51.13 -16.51 6.46
C ALA A 107 50.11 -15.36 6.70
N GLU A 108 50.54 -14.11 6.53
CA GLU A 108 49.65 -12.94 6.65
C GLU A 108 48.58 -12.89 5.55
N VAL A 109 48.96 -13.18 4.29
CA VAL A 109 48.03 -13.28 3.16
C VAL A 109 46.97 -14.33 3.45
N ALA A 110 47.36 -15.54 3.84
CA ALA A 110 46.42 -16.62 4.12
C ALA A 110 45.41 -16.25 5.21
N LYS A 111 45.88 -15.64 6.31
CA LYS A 111 45.01 -15.16 7.39
C LYS A 111 44.04 -14.06 6.91
N SER A 112 44.53 -13.13 6.10
CA SER A 112 43.74 -12.04 5.54
C SER A 112 42.69 -12.55 4.54
N GLU A 113 43.03 -13.55 3.72
CA GLU A 113 42.11 -14.18 2.76
C GLU A 113 40.97 -14.89 3.48
N GLN A 114 41.27 -15.68 4.52
CA GLN A 114 40.27 -16.35 5.35
C GLN A 114 39.31 -15.35 6.00
N LEU A 115 39.86 -14.28 6.61
CA LEU A 115 39.05 -13.22 7.23
C LEU A 115 38.14 -12.55 6.19
N THR A 116 38.71 -12.18 5.04
CA THR A 116 37.98 -11.50 3.97
C THR A 116 36.86 -12.37 3.39
N SER A 117 37.12 -13.67 3.20
CA SER A 117 36.11 -14.64 2.76
C SER A 117 34.95 -14.72 3.76
N MET A 118 35.25 -14.92 5.05
CA MET A 118 34.23 -14.96 6.10
C MET A 118 33.36 -13.69 6.14
N LEU A 119 33.98 -12.52 6.05
CA LEU A 119 33.26 -11.24 6.07
C LEU A 119 32.37 -11.04 4.83
N ARG A 120 32.80 -11.50 3.66
CA ARG A 120 31.98 -11.47 2.43
C ARG A 120 30.74 -12.35 2.55
N ASP A 121 30.89 -13.54 3.13
CA ASP A 121 29.77 -14.45 3.38
C ASP A 121 28.77 -13.85 4.38
N GLN A 122 29.27 -13.26 5.47
CA GLN A 122 28.43 -12.56 6.46
C GLN A 122 27.69 -11.38 5.83
N LEU A 123 28.36 -10.59 4.98
CA LEU A 123 27.75 -9.49 4.22
C LEU A 123 26.67 -10.00 3.25
N GLY A 124 26.91 -11.12 2.57
CA GLY A 124 25.93 -11.77 1.71
C GLY A 124 24.67 -12.18 2.47
N LYS A 125 24.83 -12.80 3.65
CA LYS A 125 23.71 -13.15 4.53
C LYS A 125 22.95 -11.91 5.02
N ALA A 126 23.66 -10.84 5.39
CA ALA A 126 23.04 -9.58 5.81
C ALA A 126 22.19 -8.97 4.67
N ARG A 127 22.74 -8.91 3.45
CA ARG A 127 22.01 -8.45 2.26
C ARG A 127 20.74 -9.26 2.00
N ALA A 128 20.83 -10.59 2.09
CA ALA A 128 19.67 -11.46 1.92
C ALA A 128 18.58 -11.20 2.96
N LYS A 129 18.95 -11.04 4.24
CA LYS A 129 18.00 -10.69 5.31
C LYS A 129 17.33 -9.34 5.08
N VAL A 130 18.07 -8.32 4.65
CA VAL A 130 17.52 -7.00 4.32
C VAL A 130 16.53 -7.10 3.15
N ALA A 131 16.88 -7.82 2.08
CA ALA A 131 15.99 -8.03 0.94
C ALA A 131 14.69 -8.77 1.34
N GLN A 132 14.82 -9.79 2.19
CA GLN A 132 13.66 -10.51 2.73
C GLN A 132 12.79 -9.60 3.60
N ALA A 133 13.38 -8.79 4.48
CA ALA A 133 12.67 -7.82 5.31
C ALA A 133 11.91 -6.80 4.47
N LYS A 134 12.53 -6.29 3.38
CA LYS A 134 11.90 -5.39 2.41
C LYS A 134 10.69 -6.01 1.73
N SER A 135 10.82 -7.24 1.23
CA SER A 135 9.70 -7.98 0.64
C SER A 135 8.55 -8.19 1.63
N ASN A 136 8.87 -8.57 2.87
CA ASN A 136 7.89 -8.73 3.94
C ASN A 136 7.19 -7.40 4.26
N MET A 137 7.94 -6.30 4.31
CA MET A 137 7.42 -4.97 4.60
C MET A 137 6.43 -4.50 3.53
N THR A 138 6.70 -4.75 2.25
CA THR A 138 5.75 -4.47 1.16
C THR A 138 4.45 -5.24 1.35
N ARG A 139 4.51 -6.53 1.68
CA ARG A 139 3.30 -7.34 1.96
C ARG A 139 2.55 -6.85 3.18
N MET A 140 3.25 -6.50 4.26
CA MET A 140 2.64 -5.96 5.48
C MET A 140 1.96 -4.61 5.22
N SER A 141 2.60 -3.72 4.45
CA SER A 141 2.03 -2.42 4.06
C SER A 141 0.71 -2.59 3.30
N ALA A 142 0.66 -3.51 2.33
CA ALA A 142 -0.56 -3.80 1.57
C ALA A 142 -1.69 -4.37 2.45
N ARG A 143 -1.34 -5.22 3.43
CA ARG A 143 -2.32 -5.77 4.39
C ARG A 143 -2.88 -4.70 5.32
N VAL A 144 -2.03 -3.78 5.79
CA VAL A 144 -2.46 -2.64 6.62
C VAL A 144 -3.40 -1.75 5.82
N GLU A 145 -3.09 -1.46 4.56
CA GLU A 145 -3.95 -0.64 3.69
C GLU A 145 -5.30 -1.33 3.40
N GLY A 146 -5.28 -2.63 3.08
CA GLY A 146 -6.51 -3.41 2.90
C GLY A 146 -7.37 -3.47 4.17
N ALA A 147 -6.75 -3.55 5.36
CA ALA A 147 -7.46 -3.50 6.63
C ALA A 147 -8.10 -2.12 6.89
N LYS A 148 -7.41 -1.02 6.52
CA LYS A 148 -7.99 0.33 6.57
C LYS A 148 -9.19 0.45 5.66
N ILE A 149 -9.08 0.03 4.39
CA ILE A 149 -10.21 0.05 3.44
C ILE A 149 -11.41 -0.75 3.97
N ARG A 150 -11.18 -1.97 4.49
CA ARG A 150 -12.25 -2.78 5.09
C ARG A 150 -12.91 -2.09 6.29
N THR A 151 -12.13 -1.39 7.10
CA THR A 151 -12.63 -0.65 8.27
C THR A 151 -13.48 0.54 7.84
N GLU A 152 -13.02 1.33 6.87
CA GLU A 152 -13.76 2.47 6.33
C GLU A 152 -15.05 2.03 5.63
N LEU A 153 -15.01 0.92 4.88
CA LEU A 153 -16.22 0.33 4.28
C LEU A 153 -17.21 -0.15 5.34
N ALA A 154 -16.74 -0.81 6.41
CA ALA A 154 -17.60 -1.26 7.50
C ALA A 154 -18.25 -0.09 8.24
N LYS A 155 -17.52 1.01 8.47
CA LYS A 155 -18.07 2.25 9.04
C LYS A 155 -19.12 2.87 8.12
N ALA A 156 -18.82 3.04 6.83
CA ALA A 156 -19.75 3.58 5.86
C ALA A 156 -21.02 2.72 5.73
N SER A 157 -20.88 1.39 5.79
CA SER A 157 -22.03 0.47 5.81
C SER A 157 -22.83 0.54 7.11
N SER A 158 -22.17 0.72 8.25
CA SER A 158 -22.84 0.95 9.54
C SER A 158 -23.59 2.28 9.54
N GLU A 159 -23.01 3.33 8.98
CA GLU A 159 -23.64 4.65 8.81
C GLU A 159 -24.83 4.59 7.84
N PHE A 160 -24.72 3.79 6.78
CA PHE A 160 -25.80 3.50 5.85
C PHE A 160 -26.98 2.76 6.51
N ASN A 161 -26.70 1.77 7.37
CA ASN A 161 -27.71 0.99 8.07
C ASN A 161 -28.29 1.70 9.32
N ALA A 162 -27.62 2.72 9.86
CA ALA A 162 -28.06 3.45 11.06
C ALA A 162 -29.16 4.51 10.79
N GLY A 163 -29.78 4.50 9.60
CA GLY A 163 -30.98 5.30 9.31
C GLY A 163 -30.74 6.73 8.82
N ASN A 164 -29.49 7.11 8.51
CA ASN A 164 -29.15 8.46 7.98
C ASN A 164 -28.57 8.40 6.56
N SER A 165 -28.98 7.39 5.78
CA SER A 165 -28.57 7.25 4.38
C SER A 165 -29.15 8.38 3.51
N PRO A 166 -28.39 8.98 2.59
CA PRO A 166 -28.92 9.86 1.54
C PRO A 166 -30.00 9.21 0.66
N LEU A 167 -30.16 7.88 0.74
CA LEU A 167 -31.26 7.14 0.09
C LEU A 167 -32.53 7.07 0.94
N GLY A 168 -32.49 7.31 2.26
CA GLY A 168 -33.70 7.37 3.09
C GLY A 168 -34.60 8.55 2.71
N ALA A 169 -34.00 9.67 2.32
CA ALA A 169 -34.73 10.81 1.75
C ALA A 169 -35.34 10.52 0.37
N LEU A 170 -34.85 9.50 -0.34
CA LEU A 170 -35.41 9.04 -1.61
C LEU A 170 -36.61 8.11 -1.37
N ASP A 171 -36.54 7.22 -0.37
CA ASP A 171 -37.67 6.40 0.07
C ASP A 171 -38.81 7.26 0.65
N ASP A 172 -38.48 8.31 1.42
CA ASP A 172 -39.47 9.26 1.95
C ASP A 172 -40.08 10.13 0.84
N LEU A 173 -39.29 10.48 -0.20
CA LEU A 173 -39.79 11.15 -1.39
C LEU A 173 -40.70 10.23 -2.22
N GLU A 174 -40.35 8.95 -2.37
CA GLU A 174 -41.16 7.95 -3.07
C GLU A 174 -42.51 7.76 -2.37
N LYS A 175 -42.52 7.64 -1.04
CA LYS A 175 -43.78 7.64 -0.26
C LYS A 175 -44.60 8.91 -0.44
N SER A 176 -43.97 10.08 -0.39
CA SER A 176 -44.68 11.37 -0.56
C SER A 176 -45.25 11.54 -1.97
N VAL A 177 -44.55 11.03 -3.00
CA VAL A 177 -45.06 11.02 -4.38
C VAL A 177 -46.25 10.07 -4.50
N GLN A 178 -46.15 8.87 -3.93
CA GLN A 178 -47.22 7.87 -3.98
C GLN A 178 -48.49 8.31 -3.25
N GLU A 179 -48.36 9.03 -2.13
CA GLU A 179 -49.48 9.66 -1.42
C GLU A 179 -50.15 10.75 -2.28
N LYS A 180 -49.37 11.57 -2.97
CA LYS A 180 -49.90 12.62 -3.87
C LYS A 180 -50.54 12.07 -5.14
N GLU A 181 -50.03 10.96 -5.67
CA GLU A 181 -50.65 10.26 -6.79
C GLU A 181 -52.00 9.66 -6.36
N SER A 182 -52.07 9.04 -5.18
CA SER A 182 -53.33 8.51 -4.62
C SER A 182 -54.35 9.61 -4.34
N GLU A 183 -53.89 10.78 -3.87
CA GLU A 183 -54.73 11.96 -3.67
C GLU A 183 -55.24 12.52 -5.01
N ALA A 184 -54.39 12.59 -6.03
CA ALA A 184 -54.77 13.01 -7.37
C ALA A 184 -55.78 12.06 -8.04
N GLU A 185 -55.62 10.75 -7.89
CA GLU A 185 -56.60 9.75 -8.35
C GLU A 185 -57.95 9.92 -7.62
N ALA A 186 -57.95 10.20 -6.32
CA ALA A 186 -59.17 10.49 -5.56
C ALA A 186 -59.86 11.81 -5.99
N TRP A 187 -59.08 12.84 -6.36
CA TRP A 187 -59.61 14.07 -6.93
C TRP A 187 -60.14 13.89 -8.36
N GLU A 188 -59.51 13.07 -9.19
CA GLU A 188 -60.04 12.70 -10.52
C GLU A 188 -61.33 11.87 -10.41
N GLU A 189 -61.44 10.99 -9.40
CA GLU A 189 -62.68 10.28 -9.09
C GLU A 189 -63.77 11.25 -8.59
N MET A 190 -63.42 12.23 -7.74
CA MET A 190 -64.38 13.27 -7.31
C MET A 190 -64.79 14.23 -8.42
N VAL A 191 -63.88 14.66 -9.31
CA VAL A 191 -64.22 15.50 -10.48
C VAL A 191 -64.97 14.69 -11.54
N GLY A 192 -64.68 13.40 -11.66
CA GLY A 192 -65.47 12.44 -12.43
C GLY A 192 -66.88 12.25 -11.88
N MET A 193 -67.07 12.37 -10.56
CA MET A 193 -68.37 12.39 -9.89
C MET A 193 -69.07 13.76 -9.98
N GLU A 194 -68.35 14.89 -9.95
CA GLU A 194 -68.92 16.23 -10.12
C GLU A 194 -69.38 16.52 -11.56
N ASN A 195 -68.78 15.88 -12.57
CA ASN A 195 -69.21 16.01 -13.97
C ASN A 195 -70.43 15.16 -14.37
N GLN A 196 -71.08 14.48 -13.43
CA GLN A 196 -72.40 13.84 -13.65
C GLN A 196 -73.57 14.61 -12.98
N GLY A 197 -73.32 15.79 -12.39
CA GLY A 197 -74.30 16.49 -11.55
C GLY A 197 -74.97 17.74 -12.11
N SER A 198 -74.53 18.34 -13.23
CA SER A 198 -74.94 19.73 -13.56
C SER A 198 -75.60 19.96 -14.93
N ALA A 199 -75.99 18.91 -15.67
CA ALA A 199 -76.82 19.06 -16.87
C ALA A 199 -78.33 18.84 -16.62
N ALA A 200 -78.72 18.34 -15.44
CA ALA A 200 -80.10 17.99 -15.12
C ALA A 200 -80.93 19.15 -14.52
N ASP A 201 -80.30 20.25 -14.09
CA ASP A 201 -80.95 21.29 -13.27
C ASP A 201 -81.42 22.54 -14.04
N LEU A 202 -81.24 22.56 -15.37
CA LEU A 202 -81.67 23.67 -16.24
C LEU A 202 -82.89 23.34 -17.12
N ALA A 203 -83.37 22.10 -17.10
CA ALA A 203 -84.53 21.66 -17.89
C ALA A 203 -85.84 21.50 -17.07
N SER A 204 -85.81 21.59 -15.74
CA SER A 204 -86.99 21.40 -14.87
C SER A 204 -87.76 22.69 -14.53
N LYS A 205 -87.32 23.84 -15.08
CA LYS A 205 -87.99 25.16 -14.86
C LYS A 205 -89.22 25.40 -15.73
N TYR A 206 -89.64 24.42 -16.53
CA TYR A 206 -90.80 24.50 -17.42
C TYR A 206 -91.70 23.27 -17.26
N ASP A 207 -92.33 23.16 -16.10
CA ASP A 207 -93.47 22.27 -15.85
C ASP A 207 -94.73 23.03 -16.32
N THR A 208 -95.42 22.72 -17.42
CA THR A 208 -96.49 21.70 -17.60
C THR A 208 -97.24 22.04 -18.93
N PRO A 209 -98.23 21.28 -19.45
CA PRO A 209 -98.67 19.89 -19.18
C PRO A 209 -98.90 19.04 -20.46
N ALA A 210 -98.96 17.71 -20.36
CA ALA A 210 -99.80 16.87 -21.23
C ALA A 210 -99.83 15.41 -20.74
N SER A 211 -100.95 14.99 -20.15
CA SER A 211 -101.83 13.92 -20.66
C SER A 211 -101.24 12.51 -20.58
N ALA A 212 -101.73 11.71 -19.63
CA ALA A 212 -102.73 10.69 -19.97
C ALA A 212 -102.21 9.66 -20.99
N LEU A 213 -101.30 8.78 -20.56
CA LEU A 213 -100.97 7.58 -21.34
C LEU A 213 -100.38 6.43 -20.50
N ASP A 214 -99.87 6.69 -19.29
CA ASP A 214 -99.26 5.62 -18.48
C ASP A 214 -100.25 4.83 -17.60
N ASP A 215 -101.46 5.38 -17.38
CA ASP A 215 -102.58 4.64 -16.79
C ASP A 215 -103.10 3.50 -17.72
N GLU A 216 -102.66 3.46 -18.97
CA GLU A 216 -103.11 2.52 -19.99
C GLU A 216 -102.07 1.42 -20.31
N VAL A 217 -100.77 1.68 -20.07
CA VAL A 217 -99.69 0.71 -20.33
C VAL A 217 -99.55 -0.32 -19.20
N ALA A 218 -99.78 0.07 -17.95
CA ALA A 218 -99.72 -0.86 -16.81
C ALA A 218 -100.92 -1.85 -16.79
N LYS A 219 -102.08 -1.43 -17.30
CA LYS A 219 -103.26 -2.31 -17.43
C LYS A 219 -103.15 -3.30 -18.60
N LEU A 220 -102.38 -3.01 -19.64
CA LEU A 220 -102.24 -3.89 -20.81
C LEU A 220 -101.17 -4.99 -20.67
N MET A 221 -100.21 -4.84 -19.75
CA MET A 221 -99.20 -5.88 -19.49
C MET A 221 -99.64 -6.94 -18.46
N ALA A 222 -100.72 -6.68 -17.71
CA ALA A 222 -101.20 -7.55 -16.64
C ALA A 222 -102.19 -8.65 -17.08
N ALA A 223 -102.64 -8.72 -18.34
CA ALA A 223 -103.74 -9.64 -18.71
C ALA A 223 -103.60 -10.42 -20.03
N ASN A 224 -102.47 -10.34 -20.76
CA ASN A 224 -102.35 -11.03 -22.06
C ASN A 224 -101.11 -11.91 -22.25
N LYS A 225 -100.64 -12.56 -21.18
CA LYS A 225 -99.77 -13.74 -21.28
C LYS A 225 -100.20 -14.84 -20.28
N LYS A 226 -101.34 -15.46 -20.57
CA LYS A 226 -101.76 -16.85 -20.18
C LYS A 226 -101.91 -17.08 -18.65
N GLY A 227 -103.04 -17.54 -18.13
CA GLY A 227 -104.11 -18.35 -18.74
C GLY A 227 -105.40 -17.64 -19.08
#